data_AF-A0A183H4U1-F1
#
_entry.id   AF-A0A183H4U1-F1
#
_cell.length_a   1.000
_cell.length_b   1.000
_cell.length_c   1.000
_cell.angle_alpha   90.00
_cell.angle_beta   90.00
_cell.angle_gamma   90.00
#
_symmetry.space_group_name_H-M   'P 1'
#
loop_
_entity.id
_entity.type
_entity.pdbx_description
1 polymer ?
#
loop_
_entity_poly.entity_id
_entity_poly.type
_entity_poly.pdbx_seq_one_letter_code
_entity_poly.pdbx_strand_id
1 'polypeptide(L)'
;MDEKTSNQTVELIHSLQTKIWIAAVRANNDYWKKVTQDDDSKCSTVYGELLNRIADANLSNERKLELIPDAKELAECLTEFTHNKAFGILLRTSEEAARRNISCREGTKVV
;
A
#
# COMPACT_ATOMS: atom_id res chain seq x y z
N MET A 1 -19.90 28.45 1.36
CA MET A 1 -19.74 27.04 1.75
C MET A 1 -18.30 26.66 1.43
N ASP A 2 -17.37 26.94 2.32
CA ASP A 2 -16.94 26.12 3.47
C ASP A 2 -15.69 25.28 3.11
N GLU A 3 -14.64 26.00 2.68
CA GLU A 3 -13.35 25.44 2.28
C GLU A 3 -12.62 24.79 3.47
N LYS A 4 -12.94 25.23 4.69
CA LYS A 4 -12.38 24.69 5.94
C LYS A 4 -12.96 23.31 6.29
N THR A 5 -14.27 23.10 6.13
CA THR A 5 -14.87 21.76 6.34
C THR A 5 -14.48 20.78 5.24
N SER A 6 -14.28 21.25 4.01
CA SER A 6 -13.74 20.42 2.92
C SER A 6 -12.34 19.89 3.24
N ASN A 7 -11.43 20.76 3.70
CA ASN A 7 -10.07 20.33 4.06
C ASN A 7 -10.04 19.37 5.26
N GLN A 8 -10.85 19.63 6.30
CA GLN A 8 -10.96 18.72 7.46
C GLN A 8 -11.45 17.33 7.04
N THR A 9 -12.38 17.26 6.10
CA THR A 9 -12.90 15.98 5.59
C THR A 9 -11.83 15.20 4.83
N VAL A 10 -11.03 15.88 3.99
CA VAL A 10 -9.92 15.27 3.26
C VAL A 10 -8.85 14.73 4.22
N GLU A 11 -8.47 15.49 5.24
CA GLU A 11 -7.51 15.05 6.26
C GLU A 11 -8.02 13.81 7.03
N LEU A 12 -9.30 13.78 7.38
CA LEU A 12 -9.92 12.62 8.04
C LEU A 12 -9.91 11.37 7.15
N ILE A 13 -10.24 11.53 5.86
CA ILE A 13 -10.19 10.43 4.88
C ILE A 13 -8.77 9.90 4.76
N HIS A 14 -7.78 10.79 4.62
CA HIS A 14 -6.38 10.39 4.55
C HIS A 14 -5.93 9.65 5.82
N SER A 15 -6.30 10.17 7.00
CA SER A 15 -6.00 9.51 8.28
C SER A 15 -6.60 8.11 8.38
N LEU A 16 -7.84 7.91 7.91
CA LEU A 16 -8.50 6.61 7.88
C LEU A 16 -7.80 5.65 6.91
N GLN A 17 -7.44 6.13 5.72
CA GLN A 17 -6.68 5.35 4.74
C GLN A 17 -5.34 4.89 5.32
N THR A 18 -4.56 5.78 5.94
CA THR A 18 -3.29 5.43 6.59
C THR A 18 -3.50 4.38 7.69
N LYS A 19 -4.53 4.52 8.52
CA LYS A 19 -4.86 3.53 9.58
C LYS A 19 -5.19 2.15 9.01
N ILE A 20 -5.94 2.09 7.91
CA ILE A 20 -6.26 0.83 7.21
C ILE A 20 -4.97 0.15 6.73
N TRP A 21 -4.05 0.93 6.14
CA TRP A 21 -2.77 0.40 5.67
C TRP A 21 -1.88 -0.11 6.81
N ILE A 22 -1.79 0.64 7.91
CA ILE A 22 -1.08 0.21 9.13
C ILE A 22 -1.67 -1.11 9.65
N ALA A 23 -3.00 -1.21 9.71
CA ALA A 23 -3.67 -2.43 10.16
C ALA A 23 -3.40 -3.62 9.22
N ALA A 24 -3.42 -3.40 7.90
CA ALA A 24 -3.12 -4.43 6.91
C ALA A 24 -1.70 -4.97 7.04
N VAL A 25 -0.71 -4.11 7.29
CA VAL A 25 0.66 -4.56 7.55
C VAL A 25 0.74 -5.33 8.87
N ARG A 26 0.15 -4.79 9.95
CA ARG A 26 0.14 -5.42 11.27
C ARG A 26 -0.57 -6.77 11.33
N ALA A 27 -1.51 -7.04 10.42
CA ALA A 27 -2.18 -8.33 10.33
C ALA A 27 -1.20 -9.51 10.12
N ASN A 28 -0.02 -9.24 9.54
CA ASN A 28 1.05 -10.21 9.37
C ASN A 28 2.29 -9.86 10.23
N ASN A 29 2.10 -9.35 11.45
CA ASN A 29 3.18 -8.91 12.36
C ASN A 29 4.34 -9.91 12.50
N ASP A 30 4.03 -11.19 12.79
CA ASP A 30 5.06 -12.21 13.01
C ASP A 30 5.87 -12.51 11.76
N TYR A 31 5.25 -12.38 10.58
CA TYR A 31 5.94 -12.48 9.29
C TYR A 31 6.90 -11.30 9.13
N TRP A 32 6.43 -10.06 9.28
CA TRP A 32 7.26 -8.87 9.08
C TRP A 32 8.44 -8.76 10.08
N LYS A 33 8.32 -9.35 11.27
CA LYS A 33 9.43 -9.45 12.22
C LYS A 33 10.52 -10.43 11.81
N LYS A 34 10.18 -11.46 11.03
CA LYS A 34 11.07 -12.58 10.70
C LYS A 34 11.52 -12.58 9.24
N VAL A 35 10.85 -11.80 8.39
CA VAL A 35 11.09 -11.80 6.95
C VAL A 35 12.53 -11.42 6.65
N THR A 36 13.12 -12.16 5.72
CA THR A 36 14.50 -12.00 5.24
C THR A 36 14.51 -11.57 3.78
N GLN A 37 15.68 -11.25 3.23
CA GLN A 37 15.80 -10.93 1.79
C GLN A 37 15.57 -12.15 0.89
N ASP A 38 15.78 -13.36 1.41
CA ASP A 38 15.61 -14.62 0.68
C ASP A 38 14.17 -15.14 0.74
N ASP A 39 13.31 -14.54 1.57
CA ASP A 39 11.89 -14.85 1.55
C ASP A 39 11.30 -14.39 0.22
N ASP A 40 10.94 -15.38 -0.59
CA ASP A 40 10.29 -15.18 -1.86
C ASP A 40 9.04 -14.30 -1.62
N SER A 41 8.88 -13.24 -2.42
CA SER A 41 7.78 -12.27 -2.39
C SER A 41 6.35 -12.86 -2.48
N LYS A 42 6.24 -14.19 -2.46
CA LYS A 42 5.03 -15.01 -2.60
C LYS A 42 4.26 -15.22 -1.29
N CYS A 43 4.76 -14.79 -0.14
CA CYS A 43 3.95 -14.83 1.08
C CYS A 43 2.77 -13.84 0.95
N SER A 44 1.55 -14.39 0.85
CA SER A 44 0.32 -13.60 0.78
C SER A 44 0.13 -12.85 2.10
N THR A 45 0.49 -11.57 2.12
CA THR A 45 0.21 -10.67 3.24
C THR A 45 -1.09 -9.93 2.97
N VAL A 46 -1.81 -9.56 4.02
CA VAL A 46 -3.02 -8.73 3.92
C VAL A 46 -2.70 -7.41 3.22
N TYR A 47 -1.50 -6.87 3.43
CA TYR A 47 -0.98 -5.72 2.68
C TYR A 47 -0.92 -5.98 1.18
N GLY A 48 -0.27 -7.06 0.75
CA GLY A 48 -0.17 -7.44 -0.67
C GLY A 48 -1.53 -7.76 -1.30
N GLU A 49 -2.42 -8.44 -0.57
CA GLU A 49 -3.78 -8.71 -1.03
C GLU A 49 -4.59 -7.43 -1.22
N LEU A 50 -4.46 -6.46 -0.32
CA LEU A 50 -5.15 -5.18 -0.44
C LEU A 50 -4.67 -4.40 -1.66
N LEU A 51 -3.36 -4.39 -1.91
CA LEU A 51 -2.78 -3.81 -3.13
C LEU A 51 -3.34 -4.47 -4.40
N ASN A 52 -3.42 -5.80 -4.44
CA ASN A 52 -3.97 -6.53 -5.57
C ASN A 52 -5.47 -6.23 -5.78
N ARG A 53 -6.26 -6.16 -4.71
CA ARG A 53 -7.67 -5.78 -4.77
C ARG A 53 -7.88 -4.38 -5.33
N ILE A 54 -6.99 -3.43 -5.00
CA ILE A 54 -7.04 -2.08 -5.58
C ILE A 54 -6.70 -2.12 -7.08
N ALA A 55 -5.67 -2.89 -7.47
CA ALA A 55 -5.32 -3.04 -8.88
C ALA A 55 -6.47 -3.63 -9.72
N ASP A 56 -7.24 -4.57 -9.14
CA ASP A 56 -8.40 -5.20 -9.77
C ASP A 56 -9.74 -4.48 -9.56
N ALA A 57 -9.78 -3.43 -8.74
CA ALA A 57 -11.00 -2.67 -8.50
C ALA A 57 -11.54 -2.08 -9.82
N ASN A 58 -12.86 -1.99 -9.94
CA ASN A 58 -13.50 -1.32 -11.07
C ASN A 58 -13.49 0.21 -10.88
N LEU A 59 -12.29 0.78 -10.85
CA LEU A 59 -12.00 2.21 -10.67
C LEU A 59 -11.08 2.69 -11.80
N SER A 60 -11.06 3.99 -12.05
CA SER A 60 -10.06 4.58 -12.95
C SER A 60 -8.66 4.41 -12.38
N ASN A 61 -7.64 4.39 -13.23
CA ASN A 61 -6.25 4.17 -12.79
C ASN A 61 -5.79 5.29 -11.85
N GLU A 62 -6.20 6.53 -12.10
CA GLU A 62 -5.92 7.68 -11.23
C GLU A 62 -6.47 7.43 -9.84
N ARG A 63 -7.74 6.99 -9.74
CA ARG A 63 -8.36 6.66 -8.45
C ARG A 63 -7.69 5.49 -7.75
N LYS A 64 -7.20 4.49 -8.48
CA LYS A 64 -6.44 3.38 -7.89
C LYS A 64 -5.10 3.86 -7.32
N LEU A 65 -4.39 4.71 -8.04
CA LEU A 65 -3.10 5.25 -7.61
C LEU A 65 -3.22 6.16 -6.39
N GLU A 66 -4.32 6.89 -6.25
CA GLU A 66 -4.66 7.68 -5.05
C GLU A 66 -4.93 6.80 -3.82
N LEU A 67 -5.35 5.55 -4.00
CA LEU A 67 -5.62 4.61 -2.90
C LEU A 67 -4.37 3.86 -2.43
N ILE A 68 -3.32 3.78 -3.26
CA ILE A 68 -2.04 3.15 -2.90
C ILE A 68 -1.27 4.10 -1.96
N PRO A 69 -0.80 3.60 -0.80
CA PRO A 69 -0.10 4.41 0.17
C PRO A 69 1.28 4.78 -0.35
N ASP A 70 1.88 5.81 0.23
CA ASP A 70 3.33 5.98 0.15
C ASP A 70 3.99 4.95 1.10
N ALA A 71 4.75 4.01 0.54
CA ALA A 71 5.38 2.95 1.33
C ALA A 71 6.45 3.49 2.30
N LYS A 72 7.07 4.63 1.99
CA LYS A 72 8.06 5.26 2.87
C LYS A 72 7.37 5.87 4.09
N GLU A 73 6.32 6.65 3.90
CA GLU A 73 5.52 7.22 5.01
C GLU A 73 4.88 6.12 5.86
N LEU A 74 4.37 5.06 5.22
CA LEU A 74 3.81 3.91 5.91
C LEU A 74 4.86 3.18 6.76
N ALA A 75 6.09 3.00 6.25
CA ALA A 75 7.18 2.39 6.99
C ALA A 75 7.62 3.24 8.19
N GLU A 76 7.61 4.57 8.06
CA GLU A 76 7.90 5.50 9.16
C GLU A 76 6.87 5.40 10.29
N CYS A 77 5.60 5.10 9.97
CA CYS A 77 4.54 4.86 10.96
C CYS A 77 4.68 3.51 11.70
N LEU A 78 5.46 2.58 11.18
CA LEU A 78 5.57 1.19 11.65
C LEU A 78 6.92 0.94 12.33
N THR A 79 7.16 1.71 13.39
CA THR A 79 8.45 1.72 14.11
C THR A 79 8.81 0.36 14.69
N GLU A 80 7.82 -0.50 14.95
CA GLU A 80 8.02 -1.87 15.43
C GLU A 80 8.83 -2.75 14.47
N PHE A 81 8.90 -2.43 13.18
CA PHE A 81 9.63 -3.22 12.16
C PHE A 81 10.95 -2.57 11.72
N THR A 82 11.33 -1.42 12.29
CA THR A 82 12.52 -0.65 11.88
C THR A 82 13.85 -1.42 12.00
N HIS A 83 13.90 -2.41 12.89
CA HIS A 83 15.07 -3.29 13.05
C HIS A 83 15.24 -4.27 11.89
N ASN A 84 14.20 -4.50 11.09
CA ASN A 84 14.24 -5.38 9.93
C ASN A 84 14.42 -4.58 8.64
N LYS A 85 15.64 -4.59 8.09
CA LYS A 85 15.93 -3.91 6.81
C LYS A 85 15.14 -4.48 5.63
N ALA A 86 14.80 -5.77 5.65
CA ALA A 86 14.04 -6.41 4.58
C ALA A 86 12.59 -5.93 4.54
N PHE A 87 12.00 -5.57 5.69
CA PHE A 87 10.64 -5.04 5.79
C PHE A 87 10.43 -3.83 4.88
N GLY A 88 11.25 -2.80 5.02
CA GLY A 88 11.10 -1.57 4.23
C GLY A 88 11.32 -1.78 2.74
N ILE A 89 12.22 -2.70 2.37
CA ILE A 89 12.47 -3.06 0.97
C ILE A 89 11.23 -3.76 0.40
N LEU A 90 10.73 -4.80 1.07
CA LEU A 90 9.59 -5.59 0.60
C LEU A 90 8.28 -4.78 0.53
N LEU A 91 8.06 -3.89 1.49
CA LEU A 91 6.91 -2.97 1.50
C LEU A 91 6.93 -2.08 0.25
N ARG A 92 8.08 -1.47 -0.04
CA ARG A 92 8.28 -0.64 -1.23
C ARG A 92 8.18 -1.45 -2.53
N THR A 93 8.81 -2.62 -2.60
CA THR A 93 8.75 -3.47 -3.80
C THR A 93 7.32 -3.87 -4.13
N SER A 94 6.51 -4.21 -3.11
CA SER A 94 5.11 -4.57 -3.29
C SER A 94 4.26 -3.38 -3.78
N GLU A 95 4.49 -2.20 -3.20
CA GLU A 95 3.85 -0.94 -3.60
C GLU A 95 4.21 -0.56 -5.04
N GLU A 96 5.49 -0.57 -5.40
CA GLU A 96 5.96 -0.32 -6.76
C GLU A 96 5.36 -1.31 -7.76
N ALA A 97 5.30 -2.60 -7.41
CA ALA A 97 4.70 -3.63 -8.23
C ALA A 97 3.20 -3.35 -8.46
N ALA A 98 2.47 -2.95 -7.42
CA ALA A 98 1.05 -2.59 -7.54
C ALA A 98 0.84 -1.36 -8.43
N ARG A 99 1.66 -0.31 -8.28
CA ARG A 99 1.62 0.87 -9.16
C ARG A 99 1.92 0.50 -10.61
N ARG A 100 2.96 -0.31 -10.85
CA ARG A 100 3.29 -0.82 -12.19
C ARG A 100 2.14 -1.63 -12.78
N ASN A 101 1.49 -2.50 -12.01
CA ASN A 101 0.36 -3.30 -12.49
C ASN A 101 -0.84 -2.44 -12.93
N ILE A 102 -1.10 -1.33 -12.22
CA ILE A 102 -2.15 -0.38 -12.60
C ILE A 102 -1.79 0.34 -13.90
N SER A 103 -0.55 0.86 -14.01
CA SER A 103 -0.08 1.57 -15.20
C SER A 103 0.09 0.67 -16.43
N CYS A 104 0.59 -0.55 -16.27
CA CYS A 104 0.83 -1.48 -17.38
C CYS A 104 -0.46 -2.02 -18.01
N ARG A 105 -1.58 -2.06 -17.27
CA ARG A 105 -2.89 -2.46 -17.83
C ARG A 105 -3.42 -1.49 -18.90
N GLU A 106 -2.84 -0.30 -19.06
CA GLU A 106 -3.14 0.60 -20.18
C GLU A 106 -2.57 0.08 -21.51
N GLY A 107 -1.51 -0.73 -21.47
CA GLY A 107 -0.84 -1.24 -22.67
C GLY A 107 -1.51 -2.42 -23.36
N THR A 108 -2.55 -3.02 -22.76
CA THR A 108 -3.21 -4.22 -23.31
C THR A 108 -4.59 -3.93 -23.92
N LYS A 109 -4.91 -2.66 -24.21
CA LYS A 109 -5.92 -2.31 -25.22
C LYS A 109 -5.22 -2.05 -26.55
N VAL A 110 -4.70 -3.10 -27.18
CA VAL A 110 -4.25 -3.06 -28.58
C VAL A 110 -5.20 -3.96 -29.38
N VAL A 111 -6.07 -3.28 -30.14
CA VAL A 111 -6.85 -3.69 -31.34
C VAL A 111 -7.83 -4.84 -31.16
#